data_AF-A0A6A7AH01-F1
#
_entry.id   AF-A0A6A7AH01-F1
#
_cell.length_a   1.000
_cell.length_b   1.000
_cell.length_c   1.000
_cell.angle_alpha   90.00
_cell.angle_beta   90.00
_cell.angle_gamma   90.00
#
_symmetry.space_group_name_H-M   'P 1'
#
loop_
_entity.id
_entity.type
_entity.pdbx_description
1 polymer ?
#
loop_
_entity_poly.entity_id
_entity_poly.type
_entity_poly.pdbx_seq_one_letter_code
_entity_poly.pdbx_strand_id
1 'polypeptide(L)' 'LSIPVIFGDDFNALLSKWPKHSEERKQVESAMKSGLSKYRRRVISGEGFWVEEDGTFPMAVYEMVRAREGGVKAKI' A
#
# COMPACT_ATOMS: atom_id res chain seq x y z
N LEU A 1 14.72 -17.11 -4.61
CA LEU A 1 14.65 -16.23 -3.42
C LEU A 1 13.23 -15.66 -3.35
N SER A 2 12.47 -15.96 -2.30
CA SER A 2 11.14 -15.37 -2.09
C SER A 2 11.26 -13.91 -1.61
N ILE A 3 10.34 -13.06 -2.07
CA ILE A 3 10.19 -11.69 -1.58
C ILE A 3 9.16 -11.75 -0.45
N PRO A 4 9.46 -11.22 0.76
CA PRO A 4 8.46 -11.12 1.83
C PRO A 4 7.27 -10.26 1.39
N VAL A 5 6.05 -10.77 1.63
CA VAL A 5 4.79 -10.12 1.27
C VAL A 5 3.93 -9.98 2.53
N ILE A 6 3.24 -8.84 2.66
CA ILE A 6 2.23 -8.60 3.68
C ILE A 6 0.87 -8.37 3.01
N PHE A 7 -0.19 -8.87 3.62
CA PHE A 7 -1.59 -8.65 3.25
C PHE A 7 -2.25 -7.84 4.37
N GLY A 8 -3.08 -6.86 4.02
CA GLY A 8 -3.81 -6.06 5.01
C GLY A 8 -4.69 -5.02 4.34
N ASP A 9 -5.15 -4.04 5.11
CA ASP A 9 -5.99 -2.95 4.59
C ASP A 9 -5.29 -2.20 3.45
N ASP A 10 -6.08 -1.74 2.47
CA ASP A 10 -5.61 -0.78 1.49
C ASP A 10 -5.48 0.60 2.13
N PHE A 11 -4.28 0.91 2.61
CA PHE A 11 -3.99 2.20 3.22
C PHE A 11 -4.24 3.39 2.29
N ASN A 12 -4.20 3.23 0.96
CA ASN A 12 -4.58 4.31 0.04
C ASN A 12 -6.09 4.56 0.06
N ALA A 13 -6.87 3.48 0.11
CA ALA A 13 -8.32 3.60 0.23
C ALA A 13 -8.70 4.17 1.61
N LEU A 14 -8.04 3.74 2.69
CA LEU A 14 -8.21 4.34 4.02
C LEU A 14 -7.88 5.84 4.04
N LEU A 15 -6.82 6.28 3.35
CA LEU A 15 -6.51 7.70 3.21
C LEU A 15 -7.61 8.48 2.47
N SER A 16 -8.28 7.87 1.50
CA SER A 16 -9.38 8.51 0.76
C SER A 16 -10.67 8.59 1.58
N LYS A 17 -10.88 7.64 2.49
CA LYS A 17 -12.06 7.56 3.37
C LYS A 17 -12.10 8.70 4.40
N TRP A 18 -10.96 9.07 4.97
CA TRP A 18 -10.91 10.01 6.09
C TRP A 18 -10.63 11.46 5.65
N PRO A 19 -11.32 12.46 6.23
CA PRO A 19 -11.07 13.87 5.96
C PRO A 19 -9.61 14.27 6.17
N LYS A 20 -9.09 15.21 5.36
CA LYS A 20 -7.67 15.60 5.34
C LYS A 20 -7.06 15.99 6.70
N HIS A 21 -7.87 16.50 7.62
CA HIS A 21 -7.42 16.99 8.93
C HIS A 21 -7.96 16.17 10.10
N SER A 22 -8.48 14.96 9.85
CA SER A 22 -9.00 14.08 10.90
C SER A 22 -7.87 13.31 11.60
N GLU A 23 -8.12 12.92 12.85
CA GLU A 23 -7.16 12.13 13.63
C GLU A 23 -6.97 10.73 13.04
N GLU A 24 -8.03 10.13 12.50
CA GLU A 24 -7.99 8.84 11.82
C GLU A 24 -7.05 8.89 10.62
N ARG A 25 -7.12 9.97 9.83
CA ARG A 25 -6.20 10.15 8.69
C ARG A 25 -4.75 10.27 9.17
N LYS A 26 -4.47 11.01 10.25
CA LYS A 26 -3.12 11.11 10.82
C LYS A 26 -2.58 9.75 11.27
N GLN A 27 -3.42 8.90 11.84
CA GLN A 27 -3.05 7.54 12.22
C GLN A 27 -2.70 6.69 11.01
N VAL A 28 -3.51 6.73 9.95
CA VAL A 28 -3.24 6.03 8.68
C VAL A 28 -1.93 6.52 8.06
N GLU A 29 -1.70 7.83 8.01
CA GLU A 29 -0.45 8.42 7.51
C GLU A 29 0.77 7.99 8.34
N SER A 30 0.63 7.91 9.67
CA SER A 30 1.69 7.44 10.57
C SER A 30 2.02 5.96 10.32
N ALA A 31 1.00 5.11 10.18
CA ALA A 31 1.18 3.68 9.87
C ALA A 31 1.89 3.47 8.53
N MET A 32 1.52 4.26 7.51
CA MET A 32 2.17 4.20 6.20
C MET A 32 3.64 4.65 6.26
N LYS A 33 3.93 5.75 6.97
CA LYS A 33 5.29 6.30 7.10
C LYS A 33 6.22 5.43 7.92
N SER A 34 5.72 4.73 8.94
CA SER A 34 6.55 3.90 9.82
C SER A 34 6.55 2.44 9.36
N GLY A 35 5.39 1.78 9.41
CA GLY A 35 5.21 0.35 9.16
C GLY A 35 5.38 -0.05 7.70
N LEU A 36 4.92 0.76 6.75
CA LEU A 36 4.99 0.45 5.32
C LEU A 36 6.14 1.15 4.58
N SER A 37 7.01 1.88 5.27
CA SER A 37 8.15 2.60 4.64
C SER A 37 9.06 1.72 3.78
N LYS A 38 9.19 0.44 4.16
CA LYS A 38 10.01 -0.57 3.45
C LYS A 38 9.20 -1.42 2.47
N TYR A 39 7.92 -1.14 2.31
CA TYR A 39 7.02 -1.93 1.49
C TYR A 39 6.39 -1.08 0.40
N ARG A 40 6.08 -1.71 -0.73
CA ARG A 40 5.38 -1.07 -1.84
C ARG A 40 4.11 -1.84 -2.13
N ARG A 41 2.99 -1.12 -2.27
CA ARG A 41 1.72 -1.71 -2.71
C ARG A 41 1.92 -2.35 -4.08
N ARG A 42 1.61 -3.64 -4.17
CA ARG A 42 1.60 -4.40 -5.41
C ARG A 42 0.32 -4.07 -6.17
N VAL A 43 0.45 -3.78 -7.46
CA VAL A 43 -0.72 -3.69 -8.34
C VAL A 43 -1.18 -5.11 -8.61
N ILE A 44 -2.40 -5.44 -8.21
CA ILE A 44 -3.06 -6.70 -8.57
C ILE A 44 -4.03 -6.38 -9.69
N SER A 45 -3.72 -6.87 -10.88
CA SER A 45 -4.58 -6.79 -12.06
C SER A 45 -5.04 -8.21 -12.40
N GLY A 46 -6.34 -8.47 -12.30
CA GLY A 46 -6.97 -9.74 -12.65
C GLY A 46 -8.47 -9.71 -12.35
N GLU A 47 -9.28 -10.32 -13.20
CA GLU A 47 -10.72 -10.46 -12.95
C GLU A 47 -10.96 -11.29 -11.68
N GLY A 48 -11.82 -10.79 -10.79
CA GLY A 48 -12.31 -11.52 -9.61
C GLY A 48 -11.51 -11.35 -8.32
N PHE A 49 -10.45 -10.53 -8.26
CA PHE A 49 -9.68 -10.36 -7.02
C PHE A 49 -10.27 -9.31 -6.06
N TRP A 50 -10.95 -8.30 -6.59
CA TRP A 50 -11.68 -7.29 -5.80
C TRP A 50 -13.03 -7.07 -6.50
N VAL A 51 -14.08 -7.73 -6.03
CA VAL A 51 -15.44 -7.45 -6.52
C VAL A 51 -16.04 -6.28 -5.76
N GLU A 52 -17.04 -5.61 -6.34
CA GLU A 52 -17.67 -4.41 -5.74
C GLU A 52 -18.19 -4.64 -4.31
N GLU A 53 -18.55 -5.88 -3.97
CA GLU A 53 -18.99 -6.29 -2.63
C GLU A 53 -17.86 -6.24 -1.57
N ASP A 54 -16.60 -6.40 -1.96
CA ASP A 54 -15.42 -6.26 -1.08
C ASP A 54 -15.11 -4.78 -0.75
N GLY A 55 -15.79 -3.84 -1.39
CA GLY A 55 -15.55 -2.39 -1.25
C GLY A 55 -15.74 -1.85 0.17
N THR A 56 -16.45 -2.59 1.04
CA THR A 56 -16.62 -2.21 2.46
C THR A 56 -15.30 -2.22 3.23
N PHE A 57 -14.37 -3.13 2.87
CA PHE A 57 -13.06 -3.27 3.48
C PHE A 57 -12.00 -3.53 2.40
N PRO A 58 -11.53 -2.47 1.71
CA PRO A 58 -10.55 -2.61 0.65
C PRO A 58 -9.24 -3.15 1.24
N MET A 59 -8.72 -4.20 0.62
CA MET A 59 -7.50 -4.89 1.05
C MET A 59 -6.41 -4.70 -0.02
N ALA A 60 -5.15 -4.83 0.39
CA ALA A 60 -4.00 -4.65 -0.48
C ALA A 60 -2.85 -5.59 -0.11
N VAL A 61 -1.99 -5.81 -1.09
CA VAL A 61 -0.78 -6.61 -0.96
C VAL A 61 0.43 -5.70 -1.05
N TYR A 62 1.39 -5.92 -0.15
CA TYR A 62 2.58 -5.09 0.02
C TYR A 62 3.83 -5.97 -0.10
N GLU A 63 4.72 -5.60 -1.01
CA GLU A 63 5.99 -6.31 -1.22
C GLU A 63 7.13 -5.52 -0.61
N MET A 64 8.03 -6.21 0.10
CA MET A 64 9.21 -5.55 0.67
C MET A 64 10.11 -5.03 -0.46
N VAL A 65 10.36 -3.72 -0.44
CA VAL A 65 11.33 -3.08 -1.32
C VAL A 65 12.70 -3.43 -0.77
N ARG A 66 13.35 -4.44 -1.36
CA ARG A 66 14.80 -4.62 -1.16
C ARG A 66 15.46 -3.33 -1.61
N ALA A 67 16.33 -2.76 -0.79
CA ALA A 67 17.19 -1.66 -1.22
C ALA A 67 17.87 -2.12 -2.52
N ARG A 68 17.47 -1.54 -3.66
CA ARG A 68 18.20 -1.75 -4.90
C ARG A 68 19.55 -1.10 -4.68
N GLU A 69 20.59 -1.91 -4.46
CA GLU A 69 21.91 -1.55 -4.96
C GLU A 69 21.73 -1.22 -6.45
N GLY A 70 22.01 0.02 -6.83
CA GLY A 70 21.89 0.47 -8.22
C GLY A 70 20.63 1.30 -8.50
N GLY A 71 20.68 2.57 -8.13
CA GLY A 71 19.80 3.58 -8.68
C GLY A 71 20.08 3.75 -10.18
N VAL A 72 19.14 3.32 -11.02
CA VAL A 72 19.08 3.79 -12.41
C VAL A 72 18.38 5.14 -12.37
N LYS A 73 19.17 6.22 -12.39
CA LYS A 73 18.67 7.56 -12.74
C LYS A 73 18.16 7.47 -14.17
N ALA A 74 16.85 7.53 -14.36
CA ALA A 74 16.28 7.81 -15.67
C ALA A 74 16.72 9.23 -16.05
N LYS A 75 17.61 9.32 -17.05
CA LYS A 75 17.90 10.59 -17.73
C LYS A 75 16.71 10.88 -18.66
N ILE A 76 16.15 12.08 -18.51
CA ILE A 76 15.38 12.77 -19.56
C ILE A 76 16.40 13.35 -20.54
#